data_AF-A0A0X8G4S2-F1
#
_entry.id   AF-A0A0X8G4S2-F1
#
_cell.length_a   1.000
_cell.length_b   1.000
_cell.length_c   1.000
_cell.angle_alpha   90.00
_cell.angle_beta   90.00
_cell.angle_gamma   90.00
#
_symmetry.space_group_name_H-M   'P 1'
#
loop_
_entity.id
_entity.type
_entity.pdbx_description
1 polymer ?
#
loop_
_entity_poly.entity_id
_entity_poly.type
_entity_poly.pdbx_seq_one_letter_code
_entity_poly.pdbx_strand_id
1 'polypeptide(L)'
;MKKLTLLVLALTALISCSDDENDVITESTTLSQLEIDDLLFLREEEKLARDVYLFSYDKYGETIFNSIAQSEQQHMNSVLTLLNTYGIADPASSERGVFTNQALQSLYADLTNQSNISFLEALKVGATIEDLDLNDIHEDESNTTKEAILDVYEKLSCGSRNHLRSYINQLVLNGENYVPQFISLAEFTEVINSESERCGY
;
A
#
# COMPACT_ATOMS: atom_id res chain seq x y z
N MET A 1 -8.78 -27.59 80.40
CA MET A 1 -10.21 -27.20 80.39
C MET A 1 -10.61 -26.94 78.93
N LYS A 2 -11.27 -27.93 78.28
CA LYS A 2 -12.61 -27.85 77.63
C LYS A 2 -12.82 -26.58 76.77
N LYS A 3 -12.72 -26.72 75.44
CA LYS A 3 -13.81 -26.79 74.44
C LYS A 3 -14.52 -25.43 74.21
N LEU A 4 -14.62 -24.97 72.95
CA LEU A 4 -15.88 -24.97 72.19
C LEU A 4 -15.70 -24.23 70.84
N THR A 5 -16.14 -24.87 69.76
CA THR A 5 -16.30 -24.33 68.41
C THR A 5 -17.38 -23.25 68.39
N LEU A 6 -17.21 -22.18 67.60
CA LEU A 6 -18.35 -21.42 67.08
C LEU A 6 -18.11 -21.03 65.62
N LEU A 7 -18.87 -21.70 64.76
CA LEU A 7 -19.09 -21.38 63.36
C LEU A 7 -19.98 -20.13 63.30
N VAL A 8 -19.51 -19.04 62.69
CA VAL A 8 -20.36 -17.89 62.34
C VAL A 8 -20.41 -17.82 60.82
N LEU A 9 -21.59 -18.19 60.31
CA LEU A 9 -22.01 -18.02 58.93
C LEU A 9 -22.37 -16.54 58.74
N ALA A 10 -21.47 -15.77 58.11
CA ALA A 10 -21.77 -14.40 57.70
C ALA A 10 -22.07 -14.37 56.21
N LEU A 11 -23.37 -14.43 55.90
CA LEU A 11 -23.92 -14.15 54.58
C LEU A 11 -23.69 -12.65 54.30
N THR A 12 -22.76 -12.32 53.40
CA THR A 12 -22.62 -10.96 52.88
C THR A 12 -22.84 -10.98 51.38
N ALA A 13 -23.71 -10.07 50.97
CA ALA A 13 -24.31 -10.01 49.64
C ALA A 13 -23.25 -9.81 48.55
N LEU A 14 -23.50 -10.45 47.42
CA LEU A 14 -22.86 -10.19 46.14
C LEU A 14 -23.10 -8.72 45.78
N ILE A 15 -22.07 -7.89 45.86
CA ILE A 15 -21.97 -6.69 45.04
C ILE A 15 -21.02 -7.09 43.91
N SER A 16 -21.63 -7.62 42.85
CA SER A 16 -21.00 -7.74 41.54
C SER A 16 -20.94 -6.32 40.97
N CYS A 17 -19.91 -5.56 41.33
CA CYS A 17 -19.45 -4.46 40.48
C CYS A 17 -18.75 -5.13 39.30
N SER A 18 -19.51 -5.41 38.23
CA SER A 18 -18.91 -5.54 36.91
C SER A 18 -18.56 -4.10 36.55
N ASP A 19 -17.33 -3.69 36.87
CA ASP A 19 -16.71 -2.58 36.17
C ASP A 19 -16.49 -3.09 34.75
N ASP A 20 -17.54 -2.98 33.93
CA ASP A 20 -17.41 -3.01 32.48
C ASP A 20 -16.64 -1.73 32.12
N GLU A 21 -15.33 -1.77 32.35
CA GLU A 21 -14.39 -0.98 31.57
C GLU A 21 -14.54 -1.48 30.13
N ASN A 22 -15.51 -0.90 29.44
CA ASN A 22 -15.41 -0.75 27.99
C ASN A 22 -14.14 0.08 27.77
N ASP A 23 -13.00 -0.61 27.71
CA ASP A 23 -11.77 -0.11 27.13
C ASP A 23 -12.09 0.14 25.66
N VAL A 24 -12.69 1.30 25.40
CA VAL A 24 -12.76 1.86 24.07
C VAL A 24 -11.31 2.11 23.73
N ILE A 25 -10.71 1.13 23.05
CA ILE A 25 -9.41 1.25 22.40
C ILE A 25 -9.56 2.44 21.46
N THR A 26 -9.24 3.62 21.98
CA THR A 26 -9.15 4.83 21.22
C THR A 26 -7.83 4.66 20.51
N GLU A 27 -7.89 4.35 19.21
CA GLU A 27 -6.69 4.35 18.39
C GLU A 27 -5.86 5.59 18.72
N SER A 28 -4.56 5.37 18.96
CA SER A 28 -3.64 6.47 19.14
C SER A 28 -3.73 7.37 17.91
N THR A 29 -4.21 8.59 18.10
CA THR A 29 -4.28 9.62 17.06
C THR A 29 -2.90 10.08 16.60
N THR A 30 -1.84 9.65 17.29
CA THR A 30 -0.45 9.96 16.95
C THR A 30 0.17 8.78 16.22
N LEU A 31 0.78 9.06 15.07
CA LEU A 31 1.61 8.11 14.32
C LEU A 31 2.99 7.98 14.96
N SER A 32 3.57 6.78 14.86
CA SER A 32 4.99 6.55 15.06
C SER A 32 5.81 7.21 13.94
N GLN A 33 7.11 7.39 14.16
CA GLN A 33 7.98 7.92 13.11
C GLN A 33 8.04 6.99 11.89
N LEU A 34 8.01 5.67 12.12
CA LEU A 34 8.02 4.68 11.05
C LEU A 34 6.78 4.82 10.16
N GLU A 35 5.58 4.85 10.76
CA GLU A 35 4.33 5.09 10.01
C GLU A 35 4.33 6.43 9.25
N ILE A 36 4.99 7.47 9.77
CA ILE A 36 5.14 8.75 9.05
C ILE A 36 6.07 8.57 7.85
N ASP A 37 7.21 7.91 8.03
CA ASP A 37 8.21 7.71 6.99
C ASP A 37 7.65 6.84 5.86
N ASP A 38 6.92 5.77 6.18
CA ASP A 38 6.23 4.87 5.25
C ASP A 38 5.21 5.65 4.41
N LEU A 39 4.31 6.43 5.04
CA LEU A 39 3.32 7.23 4.32
C LEU A 39 3.94 8.31 3.42
N LEU A 40 5.05 8.91 3.84
CA LEU A 40 5.78 9.89 3.03
C LEU A 40 6.44 9.23 1.82
N PHE A 41 7.00 8.04 1.99
CA PHE A 41 7.60 7.27 0.90
C PHE A 41 6.53 6.82 -0.10
N LEU A 42 5.49 6.12 0.37
CA LEU A 42 4.39 5.63 -0.45
C LEU A 42 3.72 6.75 -1.25
N ARG A 43 3.57 7.94 -0.66
CA ARG A 43 3.04 9.13 -1.36
C ARG A 43 3.85 9.48 -2.62
N GLU A 44 5.17 9.40 -2.55
CA GLU A 44 6.04 9.68 -3.70
C GLU A 44 6.24 8.45 -4.61
N GLU A 45 6.09 7.24 -4.11
CA GLU A 45 6.12 6.00 -4.89
C GLU A 45 4.90 5.87 -5.83
N GLU A 46 3.69 6.11 -5.33
CA GLU A 46 2.48 6.17 -6.17
C GLU A 46 2.60 7.28 -7.25
N LYS A 47 3.29 8.37 -6.91
CA LYS A 47 3.63 9.43 -7.87
C LYS A 47 4.65 8.96 -8.91
N LEU A 48 5.64 8.16 -8.52
CA LEU A 48 6.63 7.55 -9.40
C LEU A 48 5.91 6.69 -10.44
N ALA A 49 5.05 5.77 -10.00
CA ALA A 49 4.24 4.92 -10.86
C ALA A 49 3.45 5.77 -11.88
N ARG A 50 2.65 6.73 -11.39
CA ARG A 50 1.89 7.67 -12.23
C ARG A 50 2.76 8.36 -13.28
N ASP A 51 3.87 8.95 -12.85
CA ASP A 51 4.71 9.79 -13.71
C ASP A 51 5.47 8.97 -14.75
N VAL A 52 5.90 7.75 -14.43
CA VAL A 52 6.50 6.80 -15.38
C VAL A 52 5.46 6.34 -16.40
N TYR A 53 4.24 6.03 -15.97
CA TYR A 53 3.17 5.61 -16.87
C TYR A 53 2.76 6.73 -17.81
N LEU A 54 2.65 7.97 -17.33
CA LEU A 54 2.41 9.12 -18.19
C LEU A 54 3.54 9.35 -19.20
N PHE A 55 4.80 9.14 -18.81
CA PHE A 55 5.93 9.18 -19.74
C PHE A 55 5.78 8.13 -20.84
N SER A 56 5.48 6.88 -20.48
CA SER A 56 5.26 5.79 -21.44
C SER A 56 4.04 6.02 -22.32
N TYR A 57 2.97 6.62 -21.79
CA TYR A 57 1.81 7.02 -22.58
C TYR A 57 2.15 8.08 -23.61
N ASP A 58 2.87 9.14 -23.22
CA ASP A 58 3.31 10.20 -24.15
C ASP A 58 4.20 9.63 -25.27
N LYS A 59 4.96 8.57 -24.97
CA LYS A 59 5.87 7.91 -25.91
C LYS A 59 5.17 6.97 -26.89
N TYR A 60 4.27 6.12 -26.40
CA TYR A 60 3.71 5.01 -27.17
C TYR A 60 2.24 5.19 -27.54
N GLY A 61 1.49 6.04 -26.82
CA GLY A 61 0.08 6.30 -27.06
C GLY A 61 -0.87 5.16 -26.64
N GLU A 62 -0.36 4.14 -25.95
CA GLU A 62 -1.13 2.94 -25.60
C GLU A 62 -1.98 3.14 -24.35
N THR A 63 -3.25 2.75 -24.43
CA THR A 63 -4.26 3.10 -23.42
C THR A 63 -3.99 2.50 -22.04
N ILE A 64 -3.27 1.38 -21.96
CA ILE A 64 -2.91 0.74 -20.68
C ILE A 64 -2.20 1.74 -19.76
N PHE A 65 -1.21 2.47 -20.28
CA PHE A 65 -0.41 3.39 -19.48
C PHE A 65 -1.26 4.56 -18.94
N ASN A 66 -2.13 5.14 -19.76
CA ASN A 66 -2.98 6.25 -19.32
C ASN A 66 -4.07 5.80 -18.33
N SER A 67 -4.67 4.63 -18.55
CA SER A 67 -5.68 4.10 -17.64
C SER A 67 -5.10 3.78 -16.27
N ILE A 68 -3.92 3.16 -16.22
CA ILE A 68 -3.24 2.83 -14.95
C ILE A 68 -2.73 4.11 -14.28
N ALA A 69 -2.15 5.07 -15.02
CA ALA A 69 -1.77 6.37 -14.45
C ALA A 69 -2.94 7.12 -13.78
N GLN A 70 -4.17 6.97 -14.28
CA GLN A 70 -5.35 7.54 -13.64
C GLN A 70 -5.74 6.80 -12.35
N SER A 71 -5.42 5.50 -12.25
CA SER A 71 -5.54 4.73 -11.02
C SER A 71 -4.51 5.18 -10.00
N GLU A 72 -3.25 5.35 -10.40
CA GLU A 72 -2.19 5.85 -9.49
C GLU A 72 -2.50 7.24 -8.94
N GLN A 73 -3.19 8.08 -9.73
CA GLN A 73 -3.68 9.35 -9.20
C GLN A 73 -4.69 9.16 -8.06
N GLN A 74 -5.52 8.11 -8.09
CA GLN A 74 -6.43 7.78 -7.00
C GLN A 74 -5.68 7.23 -5.79
N HIS A 75 -4.69 6.36 -6.00
CA HIS A 75 -3.81 5.87 -4.93
C HIS A 75 -3.12 7.03 -4.21
N MET A 76 -2.46 7.90 -4.97
CA MET A 76 -1.91 9.16 -4.51
C MET A 76 -2.90 9.96 -3.65
N ASN A 77 -4.15 10.11 -4.08
CA ASN A 77 -5.17 10.85 -3.35
C ASN A 77 -5.55 10.18 -2.02
N SER A 78 -5.57 8.84 -1.98
CA SER A 78 -5.81 8.07 -0.75
C SER A 78 -4.71 8.32 0.28
N VAL A 79 -3.44 8.26 -0.12
CA VAL A 79 -2.31 8.55 0.77
C VAL A 79 -2.32 10.01 1.24
N LEU A 80 -2.60 10.96 0.34
CA LEU A 80 -2.74 12.38 0.69
C LEU A 80 -3.84 12.61 1.73
N THR A 81 -4.93 11.83 1.68
CA THR A 81 -6.00 11.91 2.68
C THR A 81 -5.50 11.51 4.07
N LEU A 82 -4.66 10.46 4.16
CA LEU A 82 -4.00 10.09 5.42
C LEU A 82 -3.04 11.18 5.91
N LEU A 83 -2.17 11.69 5.04
CA LEU A 83 -1.23 12.76 5.40
C LEU A 83 -1.96 13.98 5.98
N ASN A 84 -3.04 14.42 5.32
CA ASN A 84 -3.87 15.52 5.81
C ASN A 84 -4.55 15.20 7.15
N THR A 85 -5.05 13.97 7.32
CA THR A 85 -5.71 13.51 8.56
C THR A 85 -4.78 13.58 9.75
N TYR A 86 -3.51 13.22 9.57
CA TYR A 86 -2.50 13.25 10.62
C TYR A 86 -1.69 14.56 10.67
N GLY A 87 -1.99 15.55 9.83
CA GLY A 87 -1.31 16.85 9.81
C GLY A 87 0.14 16.79 9.31
N ILE A 88 0.45 15.82 8.45
CA ILE A 88 1.76 15.61 7.83
C ILE A 88 1.84 16.41 6.53
N ALA A 89 2.97 17.07 6.29
CA ALA A 89 3.17 17.84 5.05
C ALA A 89 3.33 16.91 3.84
N ASP A 90 2.65 17.21 2.74
CA ASP A 90 2.76 16.44 1.48
C ASP A 90 4.16 16.61 0.85
N PRO A 91 4.94 15.53 0.67
CA PRO A 91 6.26 15.58 0.06
C PRO A 91 6.21 15.68 -1.48
N ALA A 92 5.07 15.34 -2.08
CA ALA A 92 4.96 15.20 -3.53
C ALA A 92 4.98 16.55 -4.25
N SER A 93 5.95 16.72 -5.15
CA SER A 93 5.97 17.86 -6.08
C SER A 93 4.77 17.81 -7.05
N SER A 94 4.25 18.98 -7.41
CA SER A 94 3.26 19.11 -8.49
C SER A 94 3.86 18.93 -9.88
N GLU A 95 5.18 18.97 -10.01
CA GLU A 95 5.90 18.81 -11.28
C GLU A 95 6.14 17.32 -11.57
N ARG A 96 5.83 16.91 -12.80
CA ARG A 96 6.05 15.52 -13.27
C ARG A 96 7.55 15.21 -13.26
N GLY A 97 7.90 14.04 -12.72
CA GLY A 97 9.29 13.56 -12.71
C GLY A 97 10.20 14.21 -11.66
N VAL A 98 9.65 15.09 -10.81
CA VAL A 98 10.37 15.72 -9.70
C VAL A 98 9.96 15.08 -8.38
N PHE A 99 10.95 14.61 -7.61
CA PHE A 99 10.74 13.94 -6.32
C PHE A 99 11.63 14.55 -5.24
N THR A 100 11.09 14.63 -4.02
CA THR A 100 11.83 15.06 -2.84
C THR A 100 12.78 13.95 -2.40
N ASN A 101 12.31 12.71 -2.36
CA ASN A 101 13.11 11.53 -2.12
C ASN A 101 14.08 11.26 -3.28
N GLN A 102 15.38 11.27 -2.98
CA GLN A 102 16.43 11.13 -3.99
C GLN A 102 16.56 9.70 -4.55
N ALA A 103 16.13 8.69 -3.81
CA ALA A 103 16.07 7.32 -4.31
C ALA A 103 14.98 7.19 -5.39
N LEU A 104 13.77 7.70 -5.10
CA LEU A 104 12.68 7.75 -6.08
C LEU A 104 13.00 8.64 -7.28
N GLN A 105 13.70 9.76 -7.07
CA GLN A 105 14.20 10.59 -8.17
C GLN A 105 15.14 9.84 -9.12
N SER A 106 16.01 9.01 -8.56
CA SER A 106 16.95 8.18 -9.34
C SER A 106 16.22 7.05 -10.04
N LEU A 107 15.30 6.38 -9.33
CA LEU A 107 14.47 5.31 -9.87
C LEU A 107 13.60 5.81 -11.03
N TYR A 108 13.01 7.00 -10.93
CA TYR A 108 12.29 7.63 -12.04
C TYR A 108 13.15 7.76 -13.31
N ALA A 109 14.39 8.23 -13.15
CA ALA A 109 15.31 8.39 -14.27
C ALA A 109 15.64 7.03 -14.90
N ASP A 110 15.90 6.01 -14.09
CA ASP A 110 16.23 4.67 -14.57
C ASP A 110 15.04 3.99 -15.29
N LEU A 111 13.85 4.04 -14.69
CA LEU A 111 12.64 3.44 -15.26
C LEU A 111 12.17 4.15 -16.53
N THR A 112 12.28 5.47 -16.62
CA THR A 112 11.98 6.21 -17.87
C THR A 112 13.03 5.96 -18.95
N ASN A 113 14.31 5.84 -18.58
CA ASN A 113 15.37 5.44 -19.51
C ASN A 113 15.10 4.04 -20.09
N GLN A 114 14.71 3.07 -19.25
CA GLN A 114 14.34 1.73 -19.71
C GLN A 114 13.07 1.75 -20.56
N SER A 115 12.03 2.47 -20.11
CA SER A 115 10.78 2.64 -20.88
C SER A 115 11.02 3.26 -22.25
N ASN A 116 12.04 4.11 -22.40
CA ASN A 116 12.39 4.75 -23.67
C ASN A 116 13.07 3.79 -24.68
N ILE A 117 13.49 2.60 -24.27
CA ILE A 117 14.14 1.62 -25.15
C ILE A 117 13.13 1.06 -26.16
N SER A 118 11.98 0.57 -25.68
CA SER A 118 10.92 0.03 -26.54
C SER A 118 9.61 -0.09 -25.79
N PHE A 119 8.51 -0.30 -26.53
CA PHE A 119 7.20 -0.56 -25.95
C PHE A 119 7.21 -1.78 -25.01
N LEU A 120 7.92 -2.84 -25.37
CA LEU A 120 8.06 -4.03 -24.52
C LEU A 120 8.80 -3.73 -23.22
N GLU A 121 9.84 -2.91 -23.27
CA GLU A 121 10.56 -2.48 -22.05
C GLU A 121 9.69 -1.57 -21.18
N ALA A 122 8.84 -0.73 -21.77
CA ALA A 122 7.87 0.07 -21.01
C ALA A 122 6.81 -0.80 -20.32
N LEU A 123 6.35 -1.89 -20.95
CA LEU A 123 5.45 -2.86 -20.30
C LEU A 123 6.16 -3.60 -19.15
N LYS A 124 7.44 -3.95 -19.30
CA LYS A 124 8.25 -4.58 -18.23
C LYS A 124 8.46 -3.62 -17.07
N VAL A 125 8.75 -2.35 -17.35
CA VAL A 125 8.81 -1.29 -16.33
C VAL A 125 7.49 -1.17 -15.58
N GLY A 126 6.36 -1.21 -16.29
CA GLY A 126 5.04 -1.29 -15.67
C GLY A 126 4.93 -2.46 -14.68
N ALA A 127 5.20 -3.68 -15.14
CA ALA A 127 5.18 -4.85 -14.25
C ALA A 127 6.18 -4.77 -13.09
N THR A 128 7.32 -4.09 -13.28
CA THR A 128 8.36 -3.92 -12.25
C THR A 128 7.93 -2.96 -11.15
N ILE A 129 7.23 -1.89 -11.51
CA ILE A 129 6.69 -0.95 -10.52
C ILE A 129 5.63 -1.65 -9.67
N GLU A 130 4.67 -2.34 -10.29
CA GLU A 130 3.61 -3.02 -9.52
C GLU A 130 4.13 -4.18 -8.64
N ASP A 131 5.24 -4.78 -9.04
CA ASP A 131 5.98 -5.78 -8.25
C ASP A 131 6.68 -5.14 -7.04
N LEU A 132 7.30 -3.97 -7.24
CA LEU A 132 7.89 -3.19 -6.16
C LEU A 132 6.82 -2.69 -5.17
N ASP A 133 5.76 -2.05 -5.67
CA ASP A 133 4.68 -1.48 -4.85
C ASP A 133 4.05 -2.55 -3.94
N LEU A 134 3.81 -3.76 -4.47
CA LEU A 134 3.29 -4.87 -3.65
C LEU A 134 4.25 -5.32 -2.55
N ASN A 135 5.55 -5.37 -2.84
CA ASN A 135 6.54 -5.70 -1.82
C ASN A 135 6.56 -4.64 -0.71
N ASP A 136 6.63 -3.38 -1.08
CA ASP A 136 6.82 -2.28 -0.14
C ASP A 136 5.56 -2.08 0.71
N ILE A 137 4.36 -2.20 0.13
CA ILE A 137 3.11 -2.17 0.92
C ILE A 137 3.03 -3.34 1.91
N HIS A 138 3.47 -4.55 1.55
CA HIS A 138 3.49 -5.67 2.50
C HIS A 138 4.47 -5.45 3.67
N GLU A 139 5.58 -4.76 3.42
CA GLU A 139 6.50 -4.35 4.49
C GLU A 139 5.85 -3.30 5.39
N ASP A 140 5.20 -2.28 4.81
CA ASP A 140 4.53 -1.21 5.53
C ASP A 140 3.33 -1.69 6.37
N GLU A 141 2.56 -2.66 5.87
CA GLU A 141 1.47 -3.31 6.62
C GLU A 141 1.96 -3.91 7.94
N SER A 142 3.21 -4.39 7.99
CA SER A 142 3.80 -4.95 9.22
C SER A 142 4.22 -3.91 10.25
N ASN A 143 4.30 -2.64 9.84
CA ASN A 143 4.77 -1.51 10.66
C ASN A 143 3.62 -0.79 11.40
N THR A 144 2.37 -1.11 11.09
CA THR A 144 1.19 -0.42 11.62
C THR A 144 0.14 -1.39 12.16
N THR A 145 -0.64 -0.90 13.13
CA THR A 145 -1.88 -1.56 13.57
C THR A 145 -3.06 -0.61 13.45
N LYS A 146 -2.91 0.49 12.70
CA LYS A 146 -3.97 1.49 12.52
C LYS A 146 -4.86 1.08 11.37
N GLU A 147 -6.11 0.78 11.67
CA GLU A 147 -7.09 0.27 10.70
C GLU A 147 -7.26 1.25 9.53
N ALA A 148 -7.24 2.56 9.80
CA ALA A 148 -7.36 3.57 8.75
C ALA A 148 -6.18 3.55 7.73
N ILE A 149 -4.97 3.19 8.18
CA ILE A 149 -3.80 3.05 7.30
C ILE A 149 -3.89 1.72 6.54
N LEU A 150 -4.18 0.63 7.26
CA LEU A 150 -4.34 -0.71 6.69
C LEU A 150 -5.44 -0.74 5.61
N ASP A 151 -6.56 -0.05 5.82
CA ASP A 151 -7.63 0.11 4.84
C ASP A 151 -7.18 0.79 3.54
N VAL A 152 -6.18 1.67 3.60
CA VAL A 152 -5.60 2.30 2.41
C VAL A 152 -4.61 1.36 1.75
N TYR A 153 -3.73 0.72 2.52
CA TYR A 153 -2.76 -0.26 2.02
C TYR A 153 -3.45 -1.41 1.29
N GLU A 154 -4.53 -1.98 1.84
CA GLU A 154 -5.30 -3.05 1.18
C GLU A 154 -5.85 -2.62 -0.19
N LYS A 155 -6.34 -1.37 -0.30
CA LYS A 155 -6.88 -0.83 -1.55
C LYS A 155 -5.79 -0.61 -2.60
N LEU A 156 -4.65 -0.05 -2.19
CA LEU A 156 -3.49 0.15 -3.04
C LEU A 156 -2.96 -1.19 -3.55
N SER A 157 -2.70 -2.15 -2.64
CA SER A 157 -2.30 -3.51 -3.01
C SER A 157 -3.28 -4.20 -3.95
N CYS A 158 -4.60 -4.02 -3.75
CA CYS A 158 -5.61 -4.51 -4.69
C CYS A 158 -5.50 -3.86 -6.08
N GLY A 159 -5.23 -2.56 -6.13
CA GLY A 159 -4.94 -1.82 -7.35
C GLY A 159 -3.72 -2.39 -8.07
N SER A 160 -2.58 -2.46 -7.37
CA SER A 160 -1.31 -2.92 -7.92
C SER A 160 -1.38 -4.35 -8.44
N ARG A 161 -2.09 -5.26 -7.75
CA ARG A 161 -2.36 -6.62 -8.29
C ARG A 161 -3.12 -6.58 -9.63
N ASN A 162 -4.11 -5.70 -9.78
CA ASN A 162 -4.85 -5.54 -11.03
C ASN A 162 -4.00 -4.92 -12.15
N HIS A 163 -3.15 -3.96 -11.82
CA HIS A 163 -2.21 -3.35 -12.75
C HIS A 163 -1.15 -4.35 -13.20
N LEU A 164 -0.59 -5.14 -12.27
CA LEU A 164 0.35 -6.22 -12.56
C LEU A 164 -0.26 -7.21 -13.54
N ARG A 165 -1.47 -7.72 -13.27
CA ARG A 165 -2.22 -8.57 -14.21
C ARG A 165 -2.35 -7.92 -15.59
N SER A 166 -2.63 -6.62 -15.65
CA SER A 166 -2.77 -5.88 -16.91
C SER A 166 -1.47 -5.81 -17.70
N TYR A 167 -0.34 -5.52 -17.05
CA TYR A 167 0.97 -5.51 -17.69
C TYR A 167 1.42 -6.90 -18.12
N ILE A 168 1.23 -7.92 -17.28
CA ILE A 168 1.55 -9.31 -17.63
C ILE A 168 0.73 -9.78 -18.84
N ASN A 169 -0.57 -9.48 -18.88
CA ASN A 169 -1.40 -9.81 -20.03
C ASN A 169 -0.89 -9.15 -21.32
N GLN A 170 -0.47 -7.87 -21.28
CA GLN A 170 0.11 -7.21 -22.44
C GLN A 170 1.46 -7.82 -22.85
N LEU A 171 2.33 -8.17 -21.90
CA LEU A 171 3.60 -8.83 -22.20
C LEU A 171 3.38 -10.18 -22.90
N VAL A 172 2.49 -11.02 -22.36
CA VAL A 172 2.16 -12.32 -22.94
C VAL A 172 1.56 -12.18 -24.35
N LEU A 173 0.68 -11.20 -24.56
CA LEU A 173 0.13 -10.91 -25.89
C LEU A 173 1.19 -10.50 -26.91
N ASN A 174 2.31 -9.94 -26.46
CA ASN A 174 3.45 -9.58 -27.29
C ASN A 174 4.55 -10.65 -27.31
N GLY A 175 4.28 -11.85 -26.77
CA GLY A 175 5.22 -12.98 -26.78
C GLY A 175 6.37 -12.86 -25.77
N GLU A 176 6.26 -11.95 -24.81
CA GLU A 176 7.22 -11.74 -23.73
C GLU A 176 6.69 -12.32 -22.41
N ASN A 177 7.61 -12.51 -21.45
CA ASN A 177 7.27 -12.90 -20.08
C ASN A 177 7.92 -11.91 -19.09
N TYR A 178 7.44 -11.93 -17.85
CA TYR A 178 8.04 -11.23 -16.73
C TYR A 178 8.45 -12.24 -15.65
N VAL A 179 9.54 -11.95 -14.95
CA VAL A 179 9.99 -12.70 -13.78
C VAL A 179 9.97 -11.71 -12.62
N PRO A 180 9.26 -11.99 -11.51
CA PRO A 180 9.20 -11.07 -10.38
C PRO A 180 10.59 -10.85 -9.79
N GLN A 181 10.84 -9.62 -9.38
CA GLN A 181 12.09 -9.10 -8.85
C GLN A 181 11.99 -8.84 -7.35
N PHE A 182 10.80 -8.50 -6.84
CA PHE A 182 10.58 -8.14 -5.44
C PHE A 182 9.67 -9.15 -4.74
N ILE A 183 8.43 -9.28 -5.19
CA ILE A 183 7.51 -10.29 -4.63
C ILE A 183 7.98 -11.71 -4.93
N SER A 184 7.56 -12.65 -4.08
CA SER A 184 7.92 -14.05 -4.29
C SER A 184 7.31 -14.60 -5.58
N LEU A 185 7.98 -15.58 -6.21
CA LEU A 185 7.41 -16.27 -7.38
C LEU A 185 6.05 -16.92 -7.08
N ALA A 186 5.84 -17.38 -5.84
CA ALA A 186 4.58 -17.98 -5.42
C ALA A 186 3.43 -16.96 -5.43
N GLU A 187 3.68 -15.80 -4.82
CA GLU A 187 2.72 -14.69 -4.77
C GLU A 187 2.44 -14.14 -6.17
N PHE A 188 3.49 -13.86 -6.96
CA PHE A 188 3.34 -13.45 -8.36
C PHE A 188 2.44 -14.43 -9.13
N THR A 189 2.69 -15.74 -8.98
CA THR A 189 1.91 -16.80 -9.64
C THR A 189 0.45 -16.79 -9.16
N GLU A 190 0.19 -16.54 -7.89
CA GLU A 190 -1.16 -16.42 -7.34
C GLU A 190 -1.90 -15.20 -7.92
N VAL A 191 -1.23 -14.04 -7.98
CA VAL A 191 -1.79 -12.81 -8.54
C VAL A 191 -2.15 -13.01 -10.01
N ILE A 192 -1.23 -13.49 -10.85
CA ILE A 192 -1.49 -13.56 -12.30
C ILE A 192 -2.49 -14.65 -12.71
N ASN A 193 -2.75 -15.64 -11.84
CA ASN A 193 -3.71 -16.73 -12.11
C ASN A 193 -5.08 -16.52 -11.45
N SER A 194 -5.29 -15.42 -10.73
CA SER A 194 -6.58 -15.06 -10.14
C SER A 194 -7.35 -14.05 -11.01
N GLU A 195 -8.66 -13.94 -10.79
CA GLU A 195 -9.50 -12.94 -11.46
C GLU A 195 -9.19 -11.52 -10.99
N SER A 196 -9.49 -10.53 -11.82
CA SER A 196 -9.39 -9.12 -11.43
C SER A 196 -10.28 -8.79 -10.24
N GLU A 197 -9.74 -7.99 -9.32
CA GLU A 197 -10.36 -7.66 -8.04
C GLU A 197 -11.18 -6.36 -8.11
N ARG A 198 -12.09 -6.16 -7.15
CA ARG A 198 -12.85 -4.92 -6.99
C ARG A 198 -12.37 -4.16 -5.75
N CYS A 199 -11.58 -3.11 -5.95
CA CYS A 199 -10.80 -2.46 -4.89
C CYS A 199 -11.51 -1.33 -4.13
N GLY A 200 -12.75 -0.97 -4.49
CA GLY A 200 -13.58 -0.08 -3.67
C GLY A 200 -13.12 1.39 -3.59
N TYR A 201 -12.91 2.02 -4.76
CA TYR A 201 -12.72 3.47 -4.92
C TYR A 201 -14.03 4.22 -5.17
#